data_AF-A0AAQ1RVB3-F1
#
_entry.id   AF-A0AAQ1RVB3-F1
#
_cell.length_a   1.000
_cell.length_b   1.000
_cell.length_c   1.000
_cell.angle_alpha   90.00
_cell.angle_beta   90.00
_cell.angle_gamma   90.00
#
_symmetry.space_group_name_H-M   'P 1'
#
loop_
_entity.id
_entity.type
_entity.pdbx_description
1 polymer ?
#
loop_
_entity_poly.entity_id
_entity_poly.type
_entity_poly.pdbx_seq_one_letter_code
_entity_poly.pdbx_strand_id
1 'polypeptide(L)'
;MGMKRLGKALAAALAFWLALALSGWAGPALARRVESSPRLLALYASGGEFEQNPYFSEESQARFGVPLDLLSPLGLAPPVSQAELCRQYAQRAEEMAYLLCQNQPYLEYLRGEGTGLAGLAEYCQRVAQLPDNLTYACRYLLFLLWVLFLHLLLRNRPALYFGMGLLCLLATGFKLSGNLLAAALLGSPAALHGVAEGAVPPLLEAMLTFLIFDITLLSLEQSRLGRKLAPLYRDLPALQTLIATLSAAPAAPALYRSRVERSLPHFAAYAKQNRSRRAKALRLQRAVEALAGPHTNQSFIRDLVRLQTLLPNR
;
A
#
# COMPACT_ATOMS: atom_id res chain seq x y z
N MET A 1 9.37 -22.93 20.76
CA MET A 1 8.97 -22.11 19.58
C MET A 1 9.07 -23.00 18.34
N GLY A 2 7.96 -23.48 17.78
CA GLY A 2 7.99 -24.62 16.84
C GLY A 2 8.63 -24.31 15.47
N MET A 3 9.36 -25.27 14.90
CA MET A 3 10.06 -25.21 13.60
C MET A 3 9.27 -24.52 12.48
N LYS A 4 7.94 -24.69 12.45
CA LYS A 4 7.04 -24.06 11.46
C LYS A 4 7.00 -22.53 11.56
N ARG A 5 7.14 -21.94 12.75
CA ARG A 5 7.18 -20.47 12.92
C ARG A 5 8.53 -19.90 12.51
N LEU A 6 9.61 -20.63 12.82
CA LEU A 6 10.97 -20.30 12.40
C LEU A 6 11.11 -20.32 10.88
N GLY A 7 10.58 -21.35 10.21
CA GLY A 7 10.57 -21.43 8.74
C GLY A 7 9.80 -20.28 8.07
N LYS A 8 8.67 -19.84 8.65
CA LYS A 8 7.93 -18.67 8.16
C LYS A 8 8.70 -17.37 8.31
N ALA A 9 9.34 -17.16 9.46
CA ALA A 9 10.18 -15.98 9.69
C ALA A 9 11.37 -15.93 8.73
N LEU A 10 12.01 -17.08 8.49
CA LEU A 10 13.11 -17.20 7.54
C LEU A 10 12.66 -16.91 6.10
N ALA A 11 11.52 -17.48 5.68
CA ALA A 11 10.95 -17.20 4.35
C ALA A 11 10.61 -15.72 4.16
N ALA A 12 10.04 -15.07 5.18
CA ALA A 12 9.76 -13.65 5.18
C ALA A 12 11.03 -12.80 5.04
N ALA A 13 12.08 -13.13 5.79
CA ALA A 13 13.36 -12.44 5.73
C ALA A 13 14.05 -12.62 4.37
N LEU A 14 14.08 -13.85 3.85
CA LEU A 14 14.64 -14.14 2.51
C LEU A 14 13.87 -13.41 1.40
N ALA A 15 12.54 -13.37 1.48
CA ALA A 15 11.73 -12.63 0.52
C ALA A 15 11.99 -11.11 0.57
N PHE A 16 12.25 -10.56 1.76
CA PHE A 16 12.62 -9.15 1.91
C PHE A 16 13.96 -8.85 1.24
N TRP A 17 14.98 -9.67 1.52
CA TRP A 17 16.31 -9.51 0.91
C TRP A 17 16.28 -9.70 -0.61
N LEU A 18 15.47 -10.65 -1.09
CA LEU A 18 15.23 -10.83 -2.52
C LEU A 18 14.59 -9.60 -3.15
N ALA A 19 13.54 -9.04 -2.53
CA ALA A 19 12.90 -7.81 -2.99
C ALA A 19 13.89 -6.63 -3.04
N LEU A 20 14.72 -6.48 -2.00
CA LEU A 20 15.73 -5.44 -1.95
C LEU A 20 16.78 -5.61 -3.06
N ALA A 21 17.33 -6.82 -3.24
CA ALA A 21 18.32 -7.10 -4.28
C ALA A 21 17.76 -6.91 -5.69
N LEU A 22 16.55 -7.44 -5.96
CA LEU A 22 15.87 -7.27 -7.24
C LEU A 22 15.61 -5.80 -7.55
N SER A 23 15.18 -5.02 -6.56
CA SER A 23 14.94 -3.58 -6.75
C SER A 23 16.21 -2.80 -7.10
N GLY A 24 17.34 -3.15 -6.49
CA GLY A 24 18.63 -2.52 -6.75
C GLY A 24 19.19 -2.83 -8.13
N TRP A 25 18.79 -3.94 -8.73
CA TRP A 25 19.13 -4.28 -10.11
C TRP A 25 18.13 -3.71 -11.12
N ALA A 26 16.82 -3.84 -10.84
CA ALA A 26 15.75 -3.47 -11.75
C ALA A 26 15.66 -1.95 -11.96
N GLY A 27 15.82 -1.14 -10.91
CA GLY A 27 15.75 0.32 -11.01
C GLY A 27 16.75 0.91 -12.01
N PRO A 28 18.07 0.68 -11.84
CA PRO A 28 19.08 1.15 -12.79
C PRO A 28 18.97 0.53 -14.19
N ALA A 29 18.47 -0.71 -14.31
CA ALA A 29 18.22 -1.33 -15.60
C ALA A 29 17.07 -0.65 -16.36
N LEU A 30 15.99 -0.31 -15.66
CA LEU A 30 14.87 0.46 -16.21
C LEU A 30 15.29 1.89 -16.56
N ALA A 31 16.11 2.54 -15.73
CA ALA A 31 16.62 3.88 -16.02
C ALA A 31 17.41 3.90 -17.33
N ARG A 32 18.35 2.95 -17.52
CA ARG A 32 19.08 2.80 -18.78
C ARG A 32 18.17 2.55 -19.99
N ARG A 33 17.07 1.80 -19.80
CA ARG A 33 16.09 1.56 -20.86
C ARG A 33 15.26 2.80 -21.20
N VAL A 34 14.96 3.65 -20.22
CA VAL A 34 14.28 4.93 -20.45
C VAL A 34 15.24 5.89 -21.16
N GLU A 35 16.49 5.99 -20.70
CA GLU A 35 17.53 6.81 -21.33
C GLU A 35 17.82 6.42 -22.78
N SER A 36 17.77 5.12 -23.12
CA SER A 36 17.99 4.66 -24.49
C SER A 36 16.83 4.97 -25.44
N SER A 37 15.70 5.46 -24.92
CA SER A 37 14.53 5.86 -25.72
C SER A 37 14.29 7.38 -25.59
N PRO A 38 14.70 8.19 -26.58
CA PRO A 38 14.63 9.65 -26.48
C PRO A 38 13.20 10.15 -26.26
N ARG A 39 12.20 9.48 -26.86
CA ARG A 39 10.78 9.77 -26.65
C ARG A 39 10.32 9.51 -25.22
N LEU A 40 10.66 8.35 -24.64
CA LEU A 40 10.26 8.02 -23.28
C LEU A 40 10.92 8.96 -22.26
N LEU A 41 12.19 9.29 -22.48
CA LEU A 41 12.92 10.23 -21.65
C LEU A 41 12.30 11.64 -21.73
N ALA A 42 11.99 12.13 -22.93
CA ALA A 42 11.34 13.42 -23.12
C ALA A 42 9.98 13.48 -22.44
N LEU A 43 9.13 12.46 -22.62
CA LEU A 43 7.83 12.37 -21.97
C LEU A 43 7.95 12.33 -20.43
N TYR A 44 8.89 11.54 -19.91
CA TYR A 44 9.13 11.48 -18.46
C TYR A 44 9.58 12.85 -17.91
N ALA A 45 10.59 13.43 -18.53
CA ALA A 45 11.24 14.64 -18.04
C ALA A 45 10.35 15.88 -18.19
N SER A 46 9.59 15.98 -19.28
CA SER A 46 8.62 17.07 -19.48
C SER A 46 7.29 16.85 -18.75
N GLY A 47 7.05 15.68 -18.15
CA GLY A 47 5.74 15.36 -17.58
C GLY A 47 4.65 15.15 -18.63
N GLY A 48 5.04 14.82 -19.87
CA GLY A 48 4.15 14.55 -20.99
C GLY A 48 3.88 15.74 -21.91
N GLU A 49 4.48 16.90 -21.65
CA GLU A 49 4.30 18.10 -22.47
C GLU A 49 4.99 17.99 -23.84
N PHE A 50 6.15 17.33 -23.89
CA PHE A 50 6.94 17.20 -25.11
C PHE A 50 7.23 15.74 -25.44
N GLU A 51 6.95 15.34 -26.69
CA GLU A 51 7.30 14.00 -27.20
C GLU A 51 8.78 13.87 -27.58
N GLN A 52 9.45 15.00 -27.80
CA GLN A 52 10.86 15.09 -28.13
C GLN A 52 11.53 16.08 -27.19
N ASN A 53 12.85 16.00 -27.02
CA ASN A 53 13.56 16.91 -26.15
C ASN A 53 13.76 18.27 -26.84
N PRO A 54 13.10 19.36 -26.42
CA PRO A 54 13.27 20.65 -27.07
C PRO A 54 14.58 21.34 -26.65
N TYR A 55 15.21 20.89 -25.56
CA TYR A 55 16.34 21.60 -24.94
C TYR A 55 17.71 21.16 -25.45
N PHE A 56 17.88 19.85 -25.70
CA PHE A 56 19.13 19.28 -26.18
C PHE A 56 18.87 18.45 -27.43
N SER A 57 19.29 18.98 -28.57
CA SER A 57 19.18 18.36 -29.89
C SER A 57 20.43 18.65 -30.72
N GLU A 58 20.58 17.96 -31.84
CA GLU A 58 21.64 18.28 -32.81
C GLU A 58 21.49 19.72 -33.34
N GLU A 59 20.25 20.18 -33.51
CA GLU A 59 19.96 21.56 -33.90
C GLU A 59 20.40 22.56 -32.83
N SER A 60 20.11 22.31 -31.55
CA SER A 60 20.50 23.22 -30.49
C SER A 60 22.02 23.33 -30.36
N GLN A 61 22.72 22.23 -30.58
CA GLN A 61 24.18 22.20 -30.56
C GLN A 61 24.76 22.94 -31.76
N ALA A 62 24.26 22.67 -32.97
CA ALA A 62 24.78 23.28 -34.19
C ALA A 62 24.50 24.79 -34.28
N ARG A 63 23.33 25.25 -33.82
CA ARG A 63 22.91 26.65 -33.95
C ARG A 63 23.31 27.52 -32.76
N PHE A 64 23.36 26.94 -31.56
CA PHE A 64 23.52 27.70 -30.32
C PHE A 64 24.67 27.22 -29.43
N GLY A 65 25.37 26.14 -29.79
CA GLY A 65 26.43 25.54 -28.97
C GLY A 65 25.92 24.80 -27.73
N VAL A 66 24.61 24.56 -27.62
CA VAL A 66 23.98 23.93 -26.45
C VAL A 66 23.75 22.44 -26.70
N PRO A 67 24.22 21.52 -25.84
CA PRO A 67 24.77 21.76 -24.49
C PRO A 67 26.29 21.73 -24.33
N LEU A 68 27.07 21.28 -25.32
CA LEU A 68 28.49 20.95 -25.11
C LEU A 68 29.38 22.18 -24.93
N ASP A 69 29.10 23.27 -25.63
CA ASP A 69 29.96 24.46 -25.58
C ASP A 69 29.80 25.17 -24.23
N LEU A 70 28.65 24.99 -23.56
CA LEU A 70 28.38 25.50 -22.21
C LEU A 70 29.24 24.82 -21.13
N LEU A 71 29.66 23.57 -21.36
CA LEU A 71 30.44 22.80 -20.39
C LEU A 71 31.93 23.17 -20.42
N SER A 72 32.40 23.66 -21.57
CA SER A 72 33.80 24.04 -21.80
C SER A 72 34.33 25.16 -20.88
N PRO A 73 33.64 26.30 -20.66
CA PRO A 73 34.10 27.34 -19.73
C PRO A 73 34.10 26.89 -18.27
N LEU A 74 33.36 25.83 -17.94
CA LEU A 74 33.26 25.28 -16.58
C LEU A 74 34.31 24.20 -16.28
N GLY A 75 35.13 23.83 -17.29
CA GLY A 75 36.12 22.77 -17.18
C GLY A 75 35.52 21.39 -16.97
N LEU A 76 34.26 21.18 -17.40
CA LEU A 76 33.56 19.92 -17.22
C LEU A 76 33.86 18.97 -18.39
N ALA A 77 34.09 17.70 -18.07
CA ALA A 77 34.29 16.67 -19.08
C ALA A 77 32.99 16.45 -19.89
N PRO A 78 33.10 16.12 -21.18
CA PRO A 78 31.93 15.81 -21.99
C PRO A 78 31.17 14.62 -21.37
N PRO A 79 29.87 14.76 -21.12
CA PRO A 79 29.10 13.73 -20.42
C PRO A 79 28.89 12.50 -21.30
N VAL A 80 28.90 11.32 -20.67
CA VAL A 80 28.77 10.02 -21.36
C VAL A 80 27.28 9.65 -21.55
N SER A 81 26.38 10.29 -20.79
CA SER A 81 24.92 10.13 -20.95
C SER A 81 24.16 11.44 -20.72
N GLN A 82 22.90 11.47 -21.16
CA GLN A 82 22.02 12.61 -20.92
C GLN A 82 21.71 12.81 -19.43
N ALA A 83 21.67 11.74 -18.63
CA ALA A 83 21.53 11.85 -17.19
C ALA A 83 22.77 12.45 -16.51
N GLU A 84 23.96 12.14 -16.99
CA GLU A 84 25.19 12.75 -16.51
C GLU A 84 25.24 14.25 -16.88
N LEU A 85 24.86 14.59 -18.11
CA LEU A 85 24.72 15.98 -18.56
C LEU A 85 23.77 16.77 -17.66
N CYS A 86 22.57 16.22 -17.44
CA CYS A 86 21.56 16.85 -16.60
C CYS A 86 21.99 16.93 -15.12
N ARG A 87 22.79 15.98 -14.61
CA ARG A 87 23.39 16.05 -13.27
C ARG A 87 24.41 17.17 -13.16
N GLN A 88 25.31 17.28 -14.14
CA GLN A 88 26.29 18.37 -14.20
C GLN A 88 25.58 19.73 -14.25
N TYR A 89 24.51 19.83 -15.05
CA TYR A 89 23.66 21.02 -15.10
C TYR A 89 23.04 21.33 -13.73
N ALA A 90 22.42 20.34 -13.08
CA ALA A 90 21.76 20.54 -11.79
C ALA A 90 22.73 20.91 -10.66
N GLN A 91 23.96 20.37 -10.67
CA GLN A 91 25.00 20.69 -9.69
C GLN A 91 25.51 22.13 -9.81
N ARG A 92 25.47 22.71 -11.03
CA ARG A 92 25.94 24.06 -11.32
C ARG A 92 24.83 24.92 -11.93
N ALA A 93 23.61 24.79 -11.41
CA ALA A 93 22.42 25.38 -12.02
C ALA A 93 22.52 26.90 -12.19
N GLU A 94 23.12 27.61 -11.23
CA GLU A 94 23.29 29.07 -11.29
C GLU A 94 24.29 29.51 -12.37
N GLU A 95 25.45 28.86 -12.44
CA GLU A 95 26.48 29.13 -13.45
C GLU A 95 25.96 28.82 -14.87
N MET A 96 25.27 27.69 -15.03
CA MET A 96 24.67 27.29 -16.30
C MET A 96 23.55 28.23 -16.73
N ALA A 97 22.69 28.65 -15.80
CA ALA A 97 21.64 29.64 -16.08
C ALA A 97 22.25 30.98 -16.51
N TYR A 98 23.32 31.43 -15.85
CA TYR A 98 24.01 32.67 -16.21
C TYR A 98 24.59 32.63 -17.63
N LEU A 99 25.29 31.54 -18.00
CA LEU A 99 25.83 31.35 -19.35
C LEU A 99 24.71 31.31 -20.40
N LEU A 100 23.61 30.62 -20.10
CA LEU A 100 22.46 30.52 -21.00
C LEU A 100 21.70 31.84 -21.17
N CYS A 101 21.64 32.67 -20.12
CA CYS A 101 21.06 34.01 -20.20
C CYS A 101 21.80 34.94 -21.18
N GLN A 102 23.09 34.68 -21.43
CA GLN A 102 23.88 35.43 -22.41
C GLN A 102 23.60 35.01 -23.85
N ASN A 103 23.01 33.83 -24.06
CA ASN A 103 22.71 33.27 -25.38
C ASN A 103 21.28 33.63 -25.83
N GLN A 104 21.07 34.89 -26.22
CA GLN A 104 19.76 35.41 -26.66
C GLN A 104 19.09 34.56 -27.76
N PRO A 105 19.79 34.10 -28.82
CA PRO A 105 19.18 33.26 -29.85
C PRO A 105 18.58 31.97 -29.32
N TYR A 106 19.23 31.34 -28.33
CA TYR A 106 18.71 30.12 -27.70
C TYR A 106 17.47 30.41 -26.85
N LEU A 107 17.42 31.54 -26.15
CA LEU A 107 16.24 31.94 -25.37
C LEU A 107 15.02 32.20 -26.25
N GLU A 108 15.22 32.81 -27.42
CA GLU A 108 14.16 33.03 -28.41
C GLU A 108 13.66 31.71 -28.98
N TYR A 109 14.57 30.78 -29.29
CA TYR A 109 14.22 29.43 -29.71
C TYR A 109 13.36 28.71 -28.65
N LEU A 110 13.78 28.71 -27.37
CA LEU A 110 13.00 28.06 -26.30
C LEU A 110 11.60 28.68 -26.13
N ARG A 111 11.48 30.01 -26.26
CA ARG A 111 10.16 30.68 -26.25
C ARG A 111 9.29 30.24 -27.44
N GLY A 112 9.89 30.04 -28.61
CA GLY A 112 9.21 29.51 -29.79
C GLY A 112 8.65 28.10 -29.59
N GLU A 113 9.40 27.26 -28.85
CA GLU A 113 8.98 25.93 -28.41
C GLU A 113 8.00 25.96 -27.21
N GLY A 114 7.60 27.14 -26.73
CA GLY A 114 6.67 27.30 -25.61
C GLY A 114 7.27 27.00 -24.24
N THR A 115 8.60 27.03 -24.10
CA THR A 115 9.33 26.75 -22.85
C THR A 115 10.37 27.84 -22.54
N GLY A 116 11.22 27.60 -21.54
CA GLY A 116 12.29 28.50 -21.13
C GLY A 116 13.31 27.83 -20.21
N LEU A 117 14.21 28.63 -19.62
CA LEU A 117 15.27 28.13 -18.75
C LEU A 117 14.74 27.43 -17.48
N ALA A 118 13.59 27.85 -16.96
CA ALA A 118 12.94 27.18 -15.84
C ALA A 118 12.51 25.75 -16.22
N GLY A 119 11.91 25.57 -17.39
CA GLY A 119 11.55 24.25 -17.92
C GLY A 119 12.78 23.38 -18.19
N LEU A 120 13.86 23.96 -18.69
CA LEU A 120 15.16 23.27 -18.84
C LEU A 120 15.73 22.81 -17.49
N ALA A 121 15.70 23.67 -16.47
CA ALA A 121 16.18 23.31 -15.14
C ALA A 121 15.37 22.16 -14.54
N GLU A 122 14.04 22.20 -14.65
CA GLU A 122 13.17 21.12 -14.20
C GLU A 122 13.39 19.82 -14.99
N TYR A 123 13.54 19.91 -16.31
CA TYR A 123 13.88 18.78 -17.18
C TYR A 123 15.18 18.12 -16.71
N CYS A 124 16.25 18.91 -16.53
CA CYS A 124 17.53 18.43 -16.05
C CYS A 124 17.42 17.79 -14.66
N GLN A 125 16.69 18.42 -13.73
CA GLN A 125 16.51 17.88 -12.39
C GLN A 125 15.81 16.52 -12.41
N ARG A 126 14.74 16.38 -13.19
CA ARG A 126 13.98 15.12 -13.32
C ARG A 126 14.84 14.03 -13.96
N VAL A 127 15.56 14.33 -15.02
CA VAL A 127 16.46 13.37 -15.69
C VAL A 127 17.63 12.97 -14.79
N ALA A 128 18.21 13.90 -14.05
CA ALA A 128 19.30 13.63 -13.11
C ALA A 128 18.91 12.64 -11.99
N GLN A 129 17.65 12.74 -11.54
CA GLN A 129 17.05 11.91 -10.49
C GLN A 129 16.38 10.63 -11.03
N LEU A 130 16.28 10.44 -12.35
CA LEU A 130 15.61 9.28 -12.98
C LEU A 130 16.08 7.93 -12.39
N PRO A 131 17.39 7.66 -12.21
CA PRO A 131 17.85 6.39 -11.68
C PRO A 131 17.37 6.14 -10.24
N ASP A 132 17.39 7.18 -9.42
CA ASP A 132 17.00 7.11 -8.02
C ASP A 132 15.48 6.95 -7.89
N ASN A 133 14.72 7.71 -8.69
CA ASN A 133 13.26 7.65 -8.75
C ASN A 133 12.75 6.28 -9.21
N LEU A 134 13.37 5.69 -10.25
CA LEU A 134 12.99 4.35 -10.72
C LEU A 134 13.39 3.26 -9.74
N THR A 135 14.53 3.40 -9.06
CA THR A 135 14.93 2.48 -8.00
C THR A 135 13.96 2.55 -6.82
N TYR A 136 13.54 3.76 -6.46
CA TYR A 136 12.52 4.00 -5.43
C TYR A 136 11.19 3.35 -5.80
N ALA A 137 10.69 3.58 -7.02
CA ALA A 137 9.44 3.00 -7.50
C ALA A 137 9.48 1.46 -7.51
N CYS A 138 10.59 0.88 -7.94
CA CYS A 138 10.78 -0.58 -7.90
C CYS A 138 10.78 -1.11 -6.47
N ARG A 139 11.45 -0.43 -5.54
CA ARG A 139 11.46 -0.78 -4.11
C ARG A 139 10.05 -0.75 -3.54
N TYR A 140 9.31 0.33 -3.78
CA TYR A 140 7.93 0.49 -3.33
C TYR A 140 7.05 -0.67 -3.79
N LEU A 141 7.06 -1.00 -5.09
CA LEU A 141 6.22 -2.07 -5.65
C LEU A 141 6.60 -3.45 -5.09
N LEU A 142 7.90 -3.76 -5.00
CA LEU A 142 8.36 -5.05 -4.48
C LEU A 142 8.12 -5.19 -2.98
N PHE A 143 8.26 -4.11 -2.21
CA PHE A 143 7.89 -4.11 -0.80
C PHE A 143 6.39 -4.24 -0.58
N LEU A 144 5.56 -3.64 -1.44
CA LEU A 144 4.11 -3.84 -1.37
C LEU A 144 3.74 -5.31 -1.59
N LEU A 145 4.35 -5.96 -2.60
CA LEU A 145 4.19 -7.40 -2.84
C LEU A 145 4.68 -8.24 -1.67
N TRP A 146 5.79 -7.84 -1.04
CA TRP A 146 6.32 -8.50 0.13
C TRP A 146 5.40 -8.38 1.35
N VAL A 147 4.82 -7.19 1.61
CA VAL A 147 3.83 -7.00 2.69
C VAL A 147 2.58 -7.85 2.43
N LEU A 148 2.13 -7.92 1.18
CA LEU A 148 1.02 -8.79 0.79
C LEU A 148 1.36 -10.28 1.02
N PHE A 149 2.58 -10.70 0.68
CA PHE A 149 3.08 -12.04 0.98
C PHE A 149 3.12 -12.31 2.49
N LEU A 150 3.57 -11.36 3.31
CA LEU A 150 3.54 -11.45 4.77
C LEU A 150 2.12 -11.63 5.31
N HIS A 151 1.17 -10.88 4.79
CA HIS A 151 -0.24 -10.98 5.17
C HIS A 151 -0.77 -12.40 4.92
N LEU A 152 -0.46 -12.98 3.75
CA LEU A 152 -0.85 -14.34 3.39
C LEU A 152 -0.15 -15.40 4.27
N LEU A 153 1.13 -15.21 4.57
CA LEU A 153 1.96 -16.18 5.31
C LEU A 153 1.59 -16.24 6.81
N LEU A 154 1.41 -15.08 7.43
CA LEU A 154 1.17 -14.96 8.87
C LEU A 154 -0.30 -15.18 9.23
N ARG A 155 -1.24 -14.81 8.35
CA ARG A 155 -2.70 -14.93 8.55
C ARG A 155 -3.22 -14.25 9.83
N ASN A 156 -2.36 -13.48 10.52
CA ASN A 156 -2.59 -12.85 11.81
C ASN A 156 -2.40 -11.34 11.68
N ARG A 157 -3.49 -10.64 11.40
CA ARG A 157 -3.53 -9.18 11.19
C ARG A 157 -2.94 -8.35 12.34
N PRO A 158 -3.26 -8.59 13.62
CA PRO A 158 -2.75 -7.75 14.71
C PRO A 158 -1.22 -7.82 14.85
N ALA A 159 -0.60 -9.00 14.66
CA ALA A 159 0.86 -9.12 14.72
C ALA A 159 1.55 -8.38 13.57
N LEU A 160 0.94 -8.36 12.39
CA LEU A 160 1.44 -7.63 11.24
C LEU A 160 1.39 -6.12 11.49
N TYR A 161 0.26 -5.58 11.97
CA TYR A 161 0.16 -4.15 12.30
C TYR A 161 1.10 -3.72 13.43
N PHE A 162 1.27 -4.56 14.45
CA PHE A 162 2.22 -4.29 15.53
C PHE A 162 3.66 -4.23 15.01
N GLY A 163 4.06 -5.21 14.17
CA GLY A 163 5.36 -5.19 13.51
C GLY A 163 5.57 -3.96 12.63
N MET A 164 4.52 -3.55 11.90
CA MET A 164 4.55 -2.34 11.11
C MET A 164 4.75 -1.09 11.95
N GLY A 165 4.00 -0.96 13.05
CA GLY A 165 4.13 0.17 13.98
C GLY A 165 5.52 0.25 14.62
N LEU A 166 6.10 -0.90 14.99
CA LEU A 166 7.47 -0.94 15.52
C LEU A 166 8.50 -0.46 14.50
N LEU A 167 8.34 -0.87 13.23
CA LEU A 167 9.23 -0.48 12.14
C LEU A 167 9.12 1.02 11.83
N CYS A 168 7.89 1.58 11.88
CA CYS A 168 7.67 3.03 11.80
C CYS A 168 8.39 3.78 12.91
N LEU A 169 8.22 3.36 14.18
CA LEU A 169 8.89 4.01 15.32
C LEU A 169 10.41 3.99 15.18
N LEU A 170 10.96 2.86 14.73
CA LEU A 170 12.40 2.68 14.51
C LEU A 170 12.90 3.61 13.38
N ALA A 171 12.17 3.69 12.27
CA ALA A 171 12.49 4.60 11.17
C ALA A 171 12.40 6.08 11.55
N THR A 172 11.36 6.47 12.30
CA THR A 172 11.24 7.83 12.84
C THR A 172 12.36 8.13 13.84
N GLY A 173 12.73 7.15 14.66
CA GLY A 173 13.88 7.23 15.56
C GLY A 173 15.19 7.49 14.83
N PHE A 174 15.43 6.80 13.71
CA PHE A 174 16.59 7.05 12.85
C PHE A 174 16.63 8.50 12.34
N LYS A 175 15.51 8.96 11.78
CA LYS A 175 15.40 10.31 11.21
C LYS A 175 15.57 11.41 12.28
N LEU A 176 14.95 11.26 13.45
CA LEU A 176 15.05 12.23 14.55
C LEU A 176 16.44 12.25 15.19
N SER A 177 17.14 11.12 15.19
CA SER A 177 18.49 11.02 15.76
C SER A 177 19.61 11.56 14.85
N GLY A 178 19.27 12.11 13.68
CA GLY A 178 20.28 12.46 12.68
C GLY A 178 21.12 11.25 12.26
N ASN A 179 20.49 10.08 12.14
CA ASN A 179 21.11 8.79 11.81
C ASN A 179 22.06 8.19 12.88
N LEU A 180 22.22 8.79 14.07
CA LEU A 180 23.06 8.25 15.15
C LEU A 180 22.59 6.88 15.66
N LEU A 181 21.28 6.68 15.80
CA LEU A 181 20.71 5.38 16.23
C LEU A 181 20.96 4.29 15.20
N ALA A 182 20.91 4.62 13.92
CA ALA A 182 21.23 3.70 12.85
C ALA A 182 22.74 3.40 12.80
N ALA A 183 23.62 4.36 13.13
CA ALA A 183 25.05 4.13 13.28
C ALA A 183 25.38 3.15 14.41
N ALA A 184 24.73 3.33 15.56
CA ALA A 184 24.92 2.47 16.73
C ALA A 184 24.44 1.02 16.49
N LEU A 185 23.36 0.84 15.71
CA LEU A 185 22.76 -0.47 15.47
C LEU A 185 23.36 -1.22 14.27
N LEU A 186 23.77 -0.52 13.21
CA LEU A 186 24.25 -1.15 11.96
C LEU A 186 25.78 -1.11 11.82
N GLY A 187 26.48 -0.38 12.69
CA GLY A 187 27.94 -0.44 12.83
C GLY A 187 28.75 0.09 11.65
N SER A 188 28.13 0.60 10.57
CA SER A 188 28.85 1.19 9.44
C SER A 188 28.09 2.33 8.73
N PRO A 189 28.76 3.44 8.38
CA PRO A 189 28.15 4.60 7.72
C PRO A 189 27.67 4.32 6.28
N ALA A 190 28.31 3.37 5.57
CA ALA A 190 27.92 3.01 4.21
C ALA A 190 26.64 2.15 4.15
N ALA A 191 26.44 1.22 5.09
CA ALA A 191 25.19 0.46 5.21
C ALA A 191 24.02 1.35 5.65
N LEU A 192 24.35 2.40 6.42
CA LEU A 192 23.46 3.42 6.94
C LEU A 192 22.74 4.23 5.84
N HIS A 193 23.47 4.80 4.89
CA HIS A 193 22.87 5.53 3.77
C HIS A 193 22.04 4.61 2.86
N GLY A 194 22.56 3.42 2.53
CA GLY A 194 21.88 2.49 1.64
C GLY A 194 20.55 1.96 2.19
N VAL A 195 20.47 1.73 3.51
CA VAL A 195 19.27 1.16 4.17
C VAL A 195 18.35 2.25 4.70
N ALA A 196 18.85 3.22 5.45
CA ALA A 196 18.02 4.23 6.13
C ALA A 196 17.43 5.27 5.16
N GLU A 197 18.18 5.68 4.14
CA GLU A 197 17.71 6.68 3.17
C GLU A 197 17.15 6.02 1.92
N GLY A 198 17.68 4.87 1.52
CA GLY A 198 17.26 4.18 0.31
C GLY A 198 16.07 3.21 0.45
N ALA A 199 16.01 2.43 1.53
CA ALA A 199 15.06 1.30 1.64
C ALA A 199 13.91 1.56 2.61
N VAL A 200 14.16 2.31 3.68
CA VAL A 200 13.15 2.58 4.72
C VAL A 200 11.98 3.42 4.20
N PRO A 201 12.16 4.54 3.48
CA PRO A 201 11.02 5.33 3.00
C PRO A 201 10.05 4.56 2.08
N PRO A 202 10.50 3.85 1.01
CA PRO A 202 9.57 3.12 0.15
C PRO A 202 8.92 1.94 0.87
N LEU A 203 9.59 1.35 1.87
CA LEU A 203 9.01 0.31 2.71
C LEU A 203 7.85 0.85 3.56
N LEU A 204 8.04 2.01 4.21
CA LEU A 204 7.01 2.68 5.00
C LEU A 204 5.81 3.07 4.14
N GLU A 205 6.03 3.61 2.94
CA GLU A 205 4.94 3.95 2.01
C GLU A 205 4.18 2.72 1.53
N ALA A 206 4.87 1.63 1.21
CA ALA A 206 4.24 0.37 0.84
C ALA A 206 3.38 -0.19 1.99
N MET A 207 3.89 -0.11 3.21
CA MET A 207 3.19 -0.50 4.43
C MET A 207 1.94 0.36 4.67
N LEU A 208 2.06 1.68 4.55
CA LEU A 208 0.93 2.60 4.69
C LEU A 208 -0.14 2.33 3.63
N THR A 209 0.28 2.14 2.37
CA THR A 209 -0.63 1.82 1.27
C THR A 209 -1.39 0.54 1.54
N PHE A 210 -0.68 -0.51 1.99
CA PHE A 210 -1.30 -1.77 2.38
C PHE A 210 -2.32 -1.59 3.52
N LEU A 211 -1.97 -0.80 4.55
CA LEU A 211 -2.86 -0.53 5.69
C LEU A 211 -4.14 0.17 5.24
N ILE A 212 -4.04 1.20 4.39
CA ILE A 212 -5.18 1.92 3.83
C ILE A 212 -6.07 0.95 3.04
N PHE A 213 -5.46 0.10 2.20
CA PHE A 213 -6.21 -0.88 1.40
C PHE A 213 -6.91 -1.94 2.27
N ASP A 214 -6.26 -2.45 3.31
CA ASP A 214 -6.85 -3.45 4.19
C ASP A 214 -7.98 -2.88 5.05
N ILE A 215 -7.85 -1.63 5.55
CA ILE A 215 -8.90 -0.94 6.29
C ILE A 215 -10.12 -0.66 5.39
N THR A 216 -9.89 -0.18 4.17
CA THR A 216 -10.98 0.09 3.22
C THR A 216 -11.70 -1.19 2.81
N LEU A 217 -10.97 -2.29 2.57
CA LEU A 217 -11.55 -3.60 2.30
C LEU A 217 -12.37 -4.11 3.49
N LEU A 218 -11.85 -3.97 4.72
CA LEU A 218 -12.56 -4.33 5.95
C LEU A 218 -13.85 -3.53 6.12
N SER A 219 -13.82 -2.22 5.90
CA SER A 219 -15.00 -1.36 5.97
C SER A 219 -16.06 -1.74 4.92
N LEU A 220 -15.62 -2.10 3.70
CA LEU A 220 -16.50 -2.63 2.66
C LEU A 220 -17.09 -4.00 3.03
N GLU A 221 -16.32 -4.89 3.64
CA GLU A 221 -16.82 -6.17 4.13
C GLU A 221 -17.81 -6.00 5.29
N GLN A 222 -17.50 -5.13 6.26
CA GLN A 222 -18.37 -4.82 7.39
C GLN A 222 -19.68 -4.16 6.96
N SER A 223 -19.65 -3.22 6.02
CA SER A 223 -20.87 -2.61 5.48
C SER A 223 -21.73 -3.63 4.71
N ARG A 224 -21.10 -4.53 3.93
CA ARG A 224 -21.80 -5.65 3.27
C ARG A 224 -22.40 -6.64 4.27
N LEU A 225 -21.65 -7.01 5.31
CA LEU A 225 -22.12 -7.91 6.37
C LEU A 225 -23.22 -7.26 7.21
N GLY A 226 -23.08 -5.98 7.56
CA GLY A 226 -24.07 -5.20 8.27
C GLY A 226 -25.39 -5.10 7.51
N ARG A 227 -25.36 -4.88 6.18
CA ARG A 227 -26.55 -4.94 5.33
C ARG A 227 -27.21 -6.32 5.32
N LYS A 228 -26.41 -7.41 5.33
CA LYS A 228 -26.92 -8.79 5.36
C LYS A 228 -27.46 -9.21 6.73
N LEU A 229 -26.91 -8.67 7.82
CA LEU A 229 -27.25 -9.00 9.21
C LEU A 229 -28.25 -8.01 9.84
N ALA A 230 -28.51 -6.87 9.21
CA ALA A 230 -29.48 -5.86 9.66
C ALA A 230 -30.88 -6.44 9.99
N PRO A 231 -31.43 -7.41 9.24
CA PRO A 231 -32.71 -8.03 9.60
C PRO A 231 -32.62 -8.84 10.90
N LEU A 232 -31.54 -9.61 11.06
CA LEU A 232 -31.27 -10.44 12.23
C LEU A 232 -31.11 -9.62 13.51
N TYR A 233 -30.48 -8.44 13.41
CA TYR A 233 -30.33 -7.53 14.55
C TYR A 233 -31.61 -6.79 14.92
N ARG A 234 -32.56 -6.59 13.98
CA ARG A 234 -33.89 -6.03 14.29
C ARG A 234 -34.76 -7.00 15.10
N ASP A 235 -34.58 -8.30 14.89
CA ASP A 235 -35.37 -9.34 15.57
C ASP A 235 -34.82 -9.73 16.95
N LEU A 236 -33.57 -9.38 17.25
CA LEU A 236 -32.87 -9.73 18.48
C LEU A 236 -33.47 -9.10 19.76
N PRO A 237 -33.87 -7.80 19.76
CA PRO A 237 -34.59 -7.19 20.89
C PRO A 237 -35.98 -7.80 21.11
N ALA A 238 -36.68 -8.18 20.03
CA ALA A 238 -37.96 -8.87 20.10
C ALA A 238 -37.81 -10.27 20.73
N LEU A 239 -36.72 -10.98 20.42
CA LEU A 239 -36.36 -12.24 21.08
C LEU A 239 -35.97 -12.04 22.55
N GLN A 240 -35.21 -11.00 22.89
CA GLN A 240 -34.81 -10.73 24.28
C GLN A 240 -36.00 -10.33 25.18
N THR A 241 -36.92 -9.52 24.67
CA THR A 241 -38.17 -9.18 25.36
C THR A 241 -39.08 -10.40 25.52
N LEU A 242 -39.10 -11.30 24.53
CA LEU A 242 -39.76 -12.61 24.66
C LEU A 242 -39.13 -13.46 25.77
N ILE A 243 -37.80 -13.54 25.87
CA ILE A 243 -37.12 -14.28 26.97
C ILE A 243 -37.49 -13.69 28.33
N ALA A 244 -37.42 -12.36 28.48
CA ALA A 244 -37.71 -11.68 29.74
C ALA A 244 -39.17 -11.90 30.18
N THR A 245 -40.12 -11.80 29.25
CA THR A 245 -41.54 -12.06 29.53
C THR A 245 -41.81 -13.54 29.82
N LEU A 246 -41.13 -14.47 29.14
CA LEU A 246 -41.22 -15.91 29.39
C LEU A 246 -40.60 -16.34 30.72
N SER A 247 -39.54 -15.66 31.18
CA SER A 247 -38.94 -15.92 32.49
C SER A 247 -39.82 -15.47 33.66
N ALA A 248 -40.77 -14.55 33.40
CA ALA A 248 -41.66 -13.99 34.40
C ALA A 248 -43.07 -14.63 34.44
N ALA A 249 -43.43 -15.45 33.43
CA ALA A 249 -44.77 -16.03 33.31
C ALA A 249 -44.84 -17.49 33.82
N PRO A 250 -45.85 -17.86 34.62
CA PRO A 250 -46.08 -19.26 35.01
C PRO A 250 -46.45 -20.10 33.79
N ALA A 251 -45.99 -21.36 33.78
CA ALA A 251 -45.95 -22.24 32.62
C ALA A 251 -47.32 -22.44 31.95
N ALA A 252 -47.52 -21.82 30.78
CA ALA A 252 -48.72 -21.99 29.95
C ALA A 252 -48.33 -22.59 28.58
N PRO A 253 -48.51 -23.89 28.34
CA PRO A 253 -47.87 -24.62 27.24
C PRO A 253 -48.29 -24.26 25.80
N ALA A 254 -49.21 -23.31 25.57
CA ALA A 254 -49.92 -23.18 24.29
C ALA A 254 -49.75 -21.87 23.49
N LEU A 255 -48.92 -20.90 23.91
CA LEU A 255 -48.83 -19.59 23.22
C LEU A 255 -47.61 -19.40 22.30
N TYR A 256 -46.70 -20.37 22.22
CA TYR A 256 -45.30 -20.07 21.86
C TYR A 256 -44.88 -20.36 20.40
N ARG A 257 -45.79 -20.82 19.53
CA ARG A 257 -45.47 -21.19 18.14
C ARG A 257 -45.40 -20.00 17.16
N SER A 258 -46.33 -19.05 17.25
CA SER A 258 -46.64 -18.14 16.14
C SER A 258 -45.62 -17.02 15.89
N ARG A 259 -44.84 -16.59 16.90
CA ARG A 259 -43.85 -15.51 16.76
C ARG A 259 -42.47 -15.99 16.34
N VAL A 260 -42.10 -17.23 16.68
CA VAL A 260 -40.80 -17.84 16.33
C VAL A 260 -40.85 -18.45 14.93
N GLU A 261 -41.97 -19.04 14.52
CA GLU A 261 -42.18 -19.54 13.14
C GLU A 261 -42.06 -18.44 12.08
N ARG A 262 -42.37 -17.18 12.43
CA ARG A 262 -42.21 -16.04 11.51
C ARG A 262 -40.75 -15.62 11.28
N SER A 263 -39.87 -15.81 12.25
CA SER A 263 -38.46 -15.42 12.14
C SER A 263 -37.57 -16.56 11.60
N LEU A 264 -38.00 -17.82 11.77
CA LEU A 264 -37.39 -19.06 11.26
C LEU A 264 -36.94 -19.02 9.77
N PRO A 265 -37.73 -18.50 8.81
CA PRO A 265 -37.35 -18.45 7.39
C PRO A 265 -36.15 -17.53 7.14
N HIS A 266 -36.03 -16.44 7.91
CA HIS A 266 -34.92 -15.49 7.80
C HIS A 266 -33.61 -16.09 8.32
N PHE A 267 -33.66 -16.86 9.41
CA PHE A 267 -32.51 -17.63 9.92
C PHE A 267 -32.09 -18.74 8.96
N ALA A 268 -33.05 -19.48 8.38
CA ALA A 268 -32.78 -20.55 7.42
C ALA A 268 -32.17 -20.03 6.10
N ALA A 269 -32.63 -18.87 5.61
CA ALA A 269 -32.06 -18.21 4.42
C ALA A 269 -30.60 -17.77 4.65
N TYR A 270 -30.30 -17.23 5.84
CA TYR A 270 -28.93 -16.84 6.23
C TYR A 270 -27.99 -18.05 6.33
N ALA A 271 -28.48 -19.19 6.84
CA ALA A 271 -27.73 -20.43 6.92
C ALA A 271 -27.40 -21.04 5.53
N LYS A 272 -28.30 -20.90 4.55
CA LYS A 272 -28.10 -21.42 3.18
C LYS A 272 -27.05 -20.63 2.37
N GLN A 273 -26.87 -19.34 2.62
CA GLN A 273 -26.00 -18.48 1.79
C GLN A 273 -24.48 -18.58 2.12
N ASN A 274 -24.07 -19.13 3.26
CA ASN A 274 -22.65 -19.12 3.70
C ASN A 274 -21.99 -20.51 3.71
N ARG A 275 -21.54 -20.98 2.53
CA ARG A 275 -20.87 -22.30 2.34
C ARG A 275 -19.59 -22.48 3.18
N SER A 276 -18.83 -21.42 3.45
CA SER A 276 -17.57 -21.48 4.22
C SER A 276 -17.75 -21.75 5.73
N ARG A 277 -18.98 -21.68 6.24
CA ARG A 277 -19.33 -21.97 7.64
C ARG A 277 -20.40 -23.05 7.77
N ARG A 278 -20.45 -24.01 6.84
CA ARG A 278 -21.47 -25.09 6.76
C ARG A 278 -21.70 -25.82 8.10
N ALA A 279 -20.65 -26.10 8.87
CA ALA A 279 -20.77 -26.73 10.18
C ALA A 279 -21.48 -25.83 11.23
N LYS A 280 -21.20 -24.52 11.21
CA LYS A 280 -21.86 -23.55 12.09
C LYS A 280 -23.30 -23.29 11.64
N ALA A 281 -23.54 -23.24 10.32
CA ALA A 281 -24.87 -23.12 9.73
C ALA A 281 -25.76 -24.34 10.05
N LEU A 282 -25.23 -25.56 9.96
CA LEU A 282 -25.94 -26.79 10.35
C LEU A 282 -26.24 -26.84 11.86
N ARG A 283 -25.32 -26.38 12.72
CA ARG A 283 -25.57 -26.24 14.16
C ARG A 283 -26.67 -25.23 14.46
N LEU A 284 -26.68 -24.10 13.74
CA LEU A 284 -27.67 -23.05 13.89
C LEU A 284 -29.04 -23.51 13.37
N GLN A 285 -29.09 -24.21 12.24
CA GLN A 285 -30.31 -24.83 11.70
C GLN A 285 -30.90 -25.86 12.67
N ARG A 286 -30.08 -26.78 13.22
CA ARG A 286 -30.54 -27.74 14.23
C ARG A 286 -31.04 -27.07 15.51
N ALA A 287 -30.40 -25.99 15.94
CA ALA A 287 -30.86 -25.21 17.10
C ALA A 287 -32.19 -24.49 16.83
N VAL A 288 -32.39 -24.01 15.60
CA VAL A 288 -33.63 -23.37 15.15
C VAL A 288 -34.77 -24.40 14.99
N GLU A 289 -34.49 -25.58 14.44
CA GLU A 289 -35.45 -26.69 14.33
C GLU A 289 -35.80 -27.26 15.71
N ALA A 290 -34.83 -27.31 16.62
CA ALA A 290 -35.07 -27.71 18.00
C ALA A 290 -36.13 -26.82 18.66
N LEU A 291 -36.05 -25.49 18.45
CA LEU A 291 -36.98 -24.48 18.97
C LEU A 291 -38.42 -24.56 18.40
N ALA A 292 -38.64 -25.31 17.31
CA ALA A 292 -39.95 -25.51 16.69
C ALA A 292 -40.71 -26.71 17.28
N GLY A 293 -40.06 -27.51 18.13
CA GLY A 293 -40.63 -28.68 18.79
C GLY A 293 -41.48 -28.34 20.03
N PRO A 294 -42.11 -29.34 20.68
CA PRO A 294 -42.80 -29.14 21.95
C PRO A 294 -41.79 -28.82 23.06
N HIS A 295 -41.99 -27.71 23.78
CA HIS A 295 -41.09 -27.26 24.84
C HIS A 295 -41.82 -26.92 26.14
N THR A 296 -41.14 -27.13 27.26
CA THR A 296 -41.41 -26.44 28.53
C THR A 296 -40.65 -25.11 28.57
N ASN A 297 -41.13 -24.11 29.33
CA ASN A 297 -40.48 -22.79 29.45
C ASN A 297 -38.97 -22.89 29.75
N GLN A 298 -38.55 -23.81 30.63
CA GLN A 298 -37.13 -24.02 30.95
C GLN A 298 -36.33 -24.64 29.80
N SER A 299 -36.90 -25.62 29.07
CA SER A 299 -36.23 -26.22 27.91
C SER A 299 -36.06 -25.19 26.78
N PHE A 300 -37.08 -24.35 26.55
CA PHE A 300 -37.07 -23.30 25.55
C PHE A 300 -36.02 -22.23 25.83
N ILE A 301 -35.96 -21.73 27.08
CA ILE A 301 -34.95 -20.73 27.50
C ILE A 301 -33.52 -21.27 27.30
N ARG A 302 -33.28 -22.54 27.65
CA ARG A 302 -31.97 -23.18 27.49
C ARG A 302 -31.53 -23.24 26.03
N ASP A 303 -32.43 -23.62 25.13
CA ASP A 303 -32.14 -23.76 23.70
C ASP A 303 -31.98 -22.40 23.01
N LEU A 304 -32.68 -21.37 23.50
CA LEU A 304 -32.58 -20.02 22.99
C LEU A 304 -31.27 -19.31 23.42
N VAL A 305 -30.79 -19.56 24.65
CA VAL A 305 -29.45 -19.14 25.11
C VAL A 305 -28.34 -19.82 24.29
N ARG A 306 -28.51 -21.12 23.96
CA ARG A 306 -27.61 -21.82 23.03
C ARG A 306 -27.60 -21.18 21.65
N LEU A 307 -28.74 -20.71 21.16
CA LEU A 307 -28.82 -20.01 19.88
C LEU A 307 -28.10 -18.66 19.92
N GLN A 308 -28.24 -17.88 21.00
CA GLN A 308 -27.52 -16.62 21.19
C GLN A 308 -25.99 -16.80 21.20
N THR A 309 -25.48 -17.85 21.84
CA THR A 309 -24.03 -18.15 21.84
C THR A 309 -23.50 -18.63 20.49
N LEU A 310 -24.37 -19.14 19.62
CA LEU A 310 -24.01 -19.56 18.27
C LEU A 310 -24.05 -18.39 17.26
N LEU A 311 -24.77 -17.31 17.56
CA LEU A 311 -24.69 -16.08 16.76
C LEU A 311 -23.27 -15.49 16.84
N PRO A 312 -22.75 -14.85 15.78
CA PRO A 312 -21.47 -14.17 15.87
C PRO A 312 -21.60 -13.05 16.91
N ASN A 313 -20.82 -13.14 18.00
CA ASN A 313 -20.57 -11.99 18.86
C ASN A 313 -20.01 -10.85 17.98
N ARG A 314 -20.42 -9.63 18.33
CA ARG A 314 -20.01 -8.37 17.68
C ARG A 314 -18.55 -8.37 17.26
#